data_AF-A0A9J6BBD4-F1
#
_entry.id   AF-A0A9J6BBD4-F1
#
_cell.length_a   1.000
_cell.length_b   1.000
_cell.length_c   1.000
_cell.angle_alpha   90.00
_cell.angle_beta   90.00
_cell.angle_gamma   90.00
#
_symmetry.space_group_name_H-M   'P 1'
#
loop_
_entity.id
_entity.type
_entity.pdbx_description
1 polymer ?
#
loop_
_entity_poly.entity_id
_entity_poly.type
_entity_poly.pdbx_seq_one_letter_code
_entity_poly.pdbx_strand_id
1 'polypeptide(L)'
;MSGTTPWNFLSGSTPIPKQFKKQTNIKSASILQDQNEKFDFKINPTVIVELQTARGDWIKARYLLDSGAQSNIMSLHIADQLKNPIIPVDITAVGFNNKNIQIKRSTDVKLRSCFNKNYIFHDNFLIHPSVSHISRAVDLNLSKEELDKLKLSDEDIMKDRKVDILIGAKLFAEVKTARIQRISRHLVLEGTRFGNTLMGSIDGKRKFNSNSFRVMAIKENELPIIGKLLQKFFEYKALEEEKYLPFAEAHFRENFKRLTNSYEVRLPFKINAYLGESRIQAIKRVQSMYKKLTDEQLNEYNRQFQEMEREGVIREAPKDIKGKYFVPHFAVYKNDSLTTKCRIVFDCGMKTSNGKSLNCVLHAGNNINNSIAGNIVRFRLKRHCLSADIARMFLSIVLAEQDRCYQRFFIMNDKKELREMEFTTLLFGNTSSPFLACRVLKQIGLDYQEEFPLAAKHIQDSFFIGDFITSCFSIEEANQTAIQLRTMLAKSGLYLRKWSASDDKVLKGIPKEEWLESIEREVKGEDSNELITSILGMKYSREKDCLMFKVKDIQPMTTLTKRQTTSICAGIMTVQVSSQLAF
;
A
#
# COMPACT_ATOMS: atom_id res chain seq x y z
N MET A 1 -48.78 -18.63 6.14
CA MET A 1 -49.38 -17.99 7.33
C MET A 1 -48.54 -18.43 8.52
N SER A 2 -47.60 -17.57 8.92
CA SER A 2 -47.68 -16.70 10.11
C SER A 2 -47.30 -17.48 11.38
N GLY A 3 -46.28 -17.13 12.14
CA GLY A 3 -45.38 -15.99 12.14
C GLY A 3 -44.39 -16.13 13.31
N THR A 4 -43.37 -15.26 13.29
CA THR A 4 -42.85 -14.48 14.45
C THR A 4 -42.44 -15.25 15.72
N THR A 5 -41.25 -15.12 16.32
CA THR A 5 -40.37 -13.95 16.55
C THR A 5 -38.99 -14.44 17.08
N PRO A 6 -38.02 -13.60 17.50
CA PRO A 6 -36.66 -13.59 16.97
C PRO A 6 -35.58 -14.16 17.92
N TRP A 7 -34.54 -14.78 17.37
CA TRP A 7 -33.32 -15.06 18.13
C TRP A 7 -32.28 -13.96 17.89
N ASN A 8 -32.10 -13.16 18.95
CA ASN A 8 -30.97 -12.25 19.13
C ASN A 8 -29.65 -13.00 18.97
N PHE A 9 -28.85 -12.64 17.96
CA PHE A 9 -27.42 -12.94 18.00
C PHE A 9 -26.67 -11.73 18.54
N LEU A 10 -26.23 -11.93 19.78
CA LEU A 10 -25.21 -11.20 20.49
C LEU A 10 -24.02 -10.84 19.60
N SER A 11 -23.54 -9.62 19.80
CA SER A 11 -22.18 -9.17 19.55
C SER A 11 -21.17 -10.20 20.10
N GLY A 12 -20.79 -11.16 19.27
CA GLY A 12 -19.79 -12.17 19.54
C GLY A 12 -18.53 -11.85 18.74
N SER A 13 -17.64 -11.05 19.32
CA SER A 13 -16.23 -11.03 18.95
C SER A 13 -15.63 -12.40 19.31
N THR A 14 -15.68 -13.36 18.39
CA THR A 14 -14.94 -14.62 18.52
C THR A 14 -13.53 -14.49 17.96
N PRO A 15 -12.54 -15.17 18.58
CA PRO A 15 -11.13 -14.80 18.54
C PRO A 15 -10.42 -15.38 17.33
N ILE A 16 -9.51 -14.59 16.77
CA ILE A 16 -8.52 -15.03 15.81
C ILE A 16 -7.65 -16.14 16.46
N PRO A 17 -7.40 -17.29 15.81
CA PRO A 17 -6.56 -18.35 16.35
C PRO A 17 -5.14 -17.86 16.66
N LYS A 18 -4.67 -18.15 17.88
CA LYS A 18 -3.29 -18.00 18.31
C LYS A 18 -2.40 -19.03 17.59
N GLN A 19 -1.83 -18.69 16.45
CA GLN A 19 -0.57 -19.27 15.98
C GLN A 19 0.07 -18.34 14.95
N PHE A 20 1.40 -18.23 15.00
CA PHE A 20 2.27 -17.26 14.30
C PHE A 20 2.50 -15.89 14.96
N LYS A 21 2.93 -15.90 16.24
CA LYS A 21 3.94 -14.93 16.70
C LYS A 21 5.34 -15.48 16.39
N LYS A 22 5.86 -15.23 15.19
CA LYS A 22 7.33 -15.11 15.03
C LYS A 22 7.70 -13.68 15.38
N GLN A 23 7.95 -13.44 16.66
CA GLN A 23 8.57 -12.20 17.15
C GLN A 23 9.96 -12.07 16.51
N THR A 24 10.12 -11.20 15.53
CA THR A 24 11.42 -10.59 15.25
C THR A 24 11.70 -9.57 16.35
N ASN A 25 12.28 -10.06 17.45
CA ASN A 25 12.83 -9.22 18.51
C ASN A 25 14.05 -8.46 17.96
N ILE A 26 13.87 -7.20 17.58
CA ILE A 26 14.97 -6.24 17.46
C ILE A 26 14.65 -5.08 18.39
N LYS A 27 15.20 -5.14 19.60
CA LYS A 27 15.16 -4.04 20.58
C LYS A 27 16.36 -3.13 20.30
N SER A 28 16.12 -1.85 20.06
CA SER A 28 17.16 -0.83 19.91
C SER A 28 17.06 0.20 21.03
N ALA A 29 18.15 0.31 21.81
CA ALA A 29 18.57 1.55 22.44
C ALA A 29 19.41 2.32 21.41
N SER A 30 19.36 3.65 21.47
CA SER A 30 19.82 4.54 20.42
C SER A 30 20.93 5.45 20.94
N ILE A 31 22.15 5.26 20.41
CA ILE A 31 23.23 6.26 20.40
C ILE A 31 23.58 6.47 18.93
N LEU A 32 23.69 7.74 18.53
CA LEU A 32 23.95 8.16 17.15
C LEU A 32 25.37 7.72 16.71
N GLN A 33 25.47 6.98 15.61
CA GLN A 33 26.74 6.75 14.92
C GLN A 33 26.62 7.29 13.50
N ASP A 34 27.59 8.10 13.11
CA ASP A 34 27.66 8.74 11.80
C ASP A 34 28.07 7.72 10.72
N GLN A 35 27.48 7.81 9.54
CA GLN A 35 27.65 6.83 8.45
C GLN A 35 28.59 7.29 7.35
N ASN A 36 29.01 8.56 7.33
CA ASN A 36 29.76 9.11 6.22
C ASN A 36 31.00 9.83 6.71
N GLU A 37 32.12 9.10 6.76
CA GLU A 37 33.47 9.53 6.35
C GLU A 37 34.45 8.37 6.61
N LYS A 38 35.70 8.50 6.17
CA LYS A 38 36.79 7.49 6.34
C LYS A 38 36.69 6.77 7.69
N PHE A 39 36.90 5.45 7.70
CA PHE A 39 36.61 4.58 8.85
C PHE A 39 37.34 4.97 10.14
N ASP A 40 36.72 5.89 10.89
CA ASP A 40 37.10 6.28 12.24
C ASP A 40 36.41 5.35 13.23
N PHE A 41 37.20 4.54 13.93
CA PHE A 41 36.68 3.69 14.99
C PHE A 41 36.40 4.56 16.21
N LYS A 42 35.12 4.67 16.59
CA LYS A 42 34.68 5.43 17.78
C LYS A 42 34.78 4.57 19.03
N ILE A 43 35.37 5.12 20.08
CA ILE A 43 35.54 4.53 21.41
C ILE A 43 34.68 5.30 22.39
N ASN A 44 33.84 4.58 23.11
CA ASN A 44 32.96 5.13 24.13
C ASN A 44 33.56 4.93 25.54
N PRO A 45 33.38 5.91 26.45
CA PRO A 45 33.92 5.85 27.80
C PRO A 45 33.20 4.76 28.62
N THR A 46 33.91 3.65 28.84
CA THR A 46 33.39 2.49 29.58
C THR A 46 34.21 2.22 30.83
N VAL A 47 33.54 1.76 31.89
CA VAL A 47 34.13 1.42 33.19
C VAL A 47 33.62 0.07 33.66
N ILE A 48 34.41 -0.65 34.46
CA ILE A 48 33.95 -1.87 35.15
C ILE A 48 33.82 -1.54 36.63
N VAL A 49 32.64 -1.81 37.19
CA VAL A 49 32.39 -1.67 38.63
C VAL A 49 31.79 -2.96 39.19
N GLU A 50 31.88 -3.10 40.51
CA GLU A 50 31.32 -4.22 41.24
C GLU A 50 29.98 -3.83 41.86
N LEU A 51 28.99 -4.71 41.72
CA LEU A 51 27.63 -4.57 42.24
C LEU A 51 27.36 -5.60 43.32
N GLN A 52 26.77 -5.16 44.43
CA GLN A 52 26.39 -6.07 45.49
C GLN A 52 25.05 -6.76 45.17
N THR A 53 25.08 -8.09 45.20
CA THR A 53 23.90 -8.96 45.09
C THR A 53 23.11 -8.98 46.40
N ALA A 54 21.87 -9.47 46.35
CA ALA A 54 21.03 -9.64 47.54
C ALA A 54 21.62 -10.58 48.60
N ARG A 55 22.58 -11.44 48.22
CA ARG A 55 23.29 -12.37 49.12
C ARG A 55 24.54 -11.76 49.75
N GLY A 56 24.90 -10.53 49.38
CA GLY A 56 26.08 -9.83 49.87
C GLY A 56 27.34 -10.00 48.99
N ASP A 57 27.31 -10.92 48.02
CA ASP A 57 28.38 -11.14 47.04
C ASP A 57 28.50 -9.99 46.04
N TRP A 58 29.67 -9.85 45.42
CA TRP A 58 29.95 -8.78 44.45
C TRP A 58 30.12 -9.35 43.03
N ILE A 59 29.38 -8.80 42.06
CA ILE A 59 29.50 -9.16 40.64
C ILE A 59 30.01 -7.98 39.82
N LYS A 60 30.82 -8.24 38.79
CA LYS A 60 31.31 -7.19 37.89
C LYS A 60 30.30 -6.93 36.77
N ALA A 61 30.05 -5.66 36.47
CA ALA A 61 29.24 -5.24 35.34
C ALA A 61 29.96 -4.13 34.57
N ARG A 62 29.72 -4.09 33.25
CA ARG A 62 30.30 -3.09 32.35
C ARG A 62 29.36 -1.92 32.17
N TYR A 63 29.88 -0.72 32.38
CA TYR A 63 29.13 0.52 32.42
C TYR A 63 29.54 1.42 31.28
N LEU A 64 28.56 2.08 30.67
CA LEU A 64 28.77 3.17 29.72
C LEU A 64 28.43 4.50 30.38
N LEU A 65 29.37 5.44 30.33
CA LEU A 65 29.19 6.79 30.85
C LEU A 65 28.50 7.64 29.77
N ASP A 66 27.20 7.94 29.97
CA ASP A 66 26.39 8.67 29.00
C ASP A 66 25.82 9.96 29.61
N SER A 67 26.44 11.10 29.30
CA SER A 67 25.97 12.41 29.75
C SER A 67 24.62 12.82 29.15
N GLY A 68 24.17 12.16 28.08
CA GLY A 68 22.86 12.39 27.46
C GLY A 68 21.71 11.64 28.14
N ALA A 69 22.00 10.61 28.93
CA ALA A 69 20.99 9.89 29.69
C ALA A 69 20.63 10.66 30.97
N GLN A 70 19.34 10.90 31.23
CA GLN A 70 18.90 11.59 32.46
C GLN A 70 18.80 10.66 33.67
N SER A 71 18.71 9.35 33.45
CA SER A 71 18.53 8.35 34.51
C SER A 71 19.48 7.17 34.29
N ASN A 72 19.83 6.48 35.38
CA ASN A 72 20.62 5.26 35.31
C ASN A 72 19.74 4.09 34.86
N ILE A 73 20.20 3.31 33.89
CA ILE A 73 19.43 2.19 33.31
C ILE A 73 20.27 0.92 33.37
N MET A 74 19.70 -0.14 33.95
CA MET A 74 20.31 -1.46 34.07
C MET A 74 19.63 -2.47 33.16
N SER A 75 20.42 -3.38 32.59
CA SER A 75 19.88 -4.49 31.81
C SER A 75 19.18 -5.51 32.70
N LEU A 76 18.09 -6.09 32.20
CA LEU A 76 17.39 -7.17 32.89
C LEU A 76 18.32 -8.35 33.23
N HIS A 77 19.32 -8.61 32.37
CA HIS A 77 20.30 -9.66 32.60
C HIS A 77 21.07 -9.50 33.92
N ILE A 78 21.57 -8.28 34.21
CA ILE A 78 22.26 -8.02 35.48
C ILE A 78 21.27 -7.95 36.64
N ALA A 79 20.08 -7.36 36.44
CA ALA A 79 19.07 -7.32 37.49
C ALA A 79 18.68 -8.73 37.97
N ASP A 80 18.51 -9.69 37.04
CA ASP A 80 18.22 -11.09 37.35
C ASP A 80 19.37 -11.78 38.11
N GLN A 81 20.62 -11.37 37.90
CA GLN A 81 21.78 -11.87 38.63
C GLN A 81 21.90 -11.30 40.04
N LEU A 82 21.61 -10.00 40.21
CA LEU A 82 21.66 -9.34 41.52
C LEU A 82 20.60 -9.89 42.48
N LYS A 83 19.41 -10.21 41.95
CA LYS A 83 18.24 -10.64 42.72
C LYS A 83 17.85 -9.68 43.85
N ASN A 84 18.18 -8.39 43.70
CA ASN A 84 17.78 -7.33 44.62
C ASN A 84 16.25 -7.12 44.56
N PRO A 85 15.64 -6.53 45.62
CA PRO A 85 14.22 -6.20 45.61
C PRO A 85 13.84 -5.30 44.42
N ILE A 86 12.83 -5.71 43.66
CA ILE A 86 12.31 -4.94 42.53
C ILE A 86 11.27 -3.95 43.03
N ILE A 87 11.47 -2.67 42.69
CA ILE A 87 10.55 -1.58 42.97
C ILE A 87 9.68 -1.36 41.71
N PRO A 88 8.35 -1.47 41.81
CA PRO A 88 7.46 -1.15 40.69
C PRO A 88 7.47 0.36 40.45
N VAL A 89 7.63 0.75 39.19
CA VAL A 89 7.57 2.14 38.72
C VAL A 89 6.73 2.20 37.45
N ASP A 90 6.35 3.40 36.99
CA ASP A 90 5.73 3.59 35.67
C ASP A 90 6.32 4.85 35.04
N ILE A 91 7.46 4.69 34.39
CA ILE A 91 8.27 5.79 33.84
C ILE A 91 8.38 5.63 32.33
N THR A 92 8.08 6.71 31.62
CA THR A 92 8.27 6.77 30.17
C THR A 92 9.66 7.33 29.86
N ALA A 93 10.58 6.48 29.42
CA ALA A 93 11.86 6.91 28.87
C ALA A 93 11.66 7.36 27.42
N VAL A 94 12.07 8.59 27.09
CA VAL A 94 11.96 9.15 25.74
C VAL A 94 13.35 9.17 25.11
N GLY A 95 13.54 8.34 24.08
CA GLY A 95 14.77 8.34 23.28
C GLY A 95 14.72 9.33 22.12
N PHE A 96 15.83 9.43 21.38
CA PHE A 96 15.91 10.19 20.13
C PHE A 96 14.78 9.76 19.16
N ASN A 97 14.14 10.71 18.47
CA ASN A 97 12.91 10.57 17.67
C ASN A 97 11.60 10.29 18.46
N ASN A 98 11.46 10.75 19.70
CA ASN A 98 10.24 10.60 20.53
C ASN A 98 9.78 9.14 20.67
N LYS A 99 10.73 8.20 20.65
CA LYS A 99 10.43 6.79 20.94
C LYS A 99 10.22 6.65 22.44
N ASN A 100 8.96 6.43 22.80
CA ASN A 100 8.55 6.23 24.18
C ASN A 100 8.72 4.75 24.56
N ILE A 101 9.53 4.51 25.58
CA ILE A 101 9.74 3.20 26.19
C ILE A 101 9.15 3.24 27.59
N GLN A 102 8.17 2.39 27.87
CA GLN A 102 7.62 2.23 29.21
C GLN A 102 8.54 1.34 30.06
N ILE A 103 9.02 1.87 31.18
CA ILE A 103 9.82 1.16 32.17
C ILE A 103 8.98 0.98 33.41
N LYS A 104 8.81 -0.29 33.82
CA LYS A 104 7.90 -0.68 34.89
C LYS A 104 8.58 -1.10 36.19
N ARG A 105 9.91 -1.14 36.20
CA ARG A 105 10.71 -1.75 37.25
C ARG A 105 11.96 -0.94 37.49
N SER A 106 12.33 -0.75 38.75
CA SER A 106 13.63 -0.24 39.17
C SER A 106 14.16 -1.07 40.33
N THR A 107 15.42 -0.89 40.67
CA THR A 107 16.05 -1.53 41.84
C THR A 107 17.12 -0.61 42.39
N ASP A 108 17.27 -0.61 43.71
CA ASP A 108 18.40 0.04 44.36
C ASP A 108 19.59 -0.91 44.40
N VAL A 109 20.76 -0.38 44.07
CA VAL A 109 22.00 -1.18 43.98
C VAL A 109 23.14 -0.45 44.66
N LYS A 110 23.85 -1.18 45.51
CA LYS A 110 25.12 -0.77 46.07
C LYS A 110 26.25 -1.17 45.13
N LEU A 111 27.12 -0.23 44.80
CA LEU A 111 28.22 -0.42 43.87
C LEU A 111 29.51 0.15 44.43
N ARG A 112 30.62 -0.43 43.99
CA ARG A 112 31.95 0.05 44.35
C ARG A 112 32.91 0.02 43.18
N SER A 113 33.91 0.88 43.24
CA SER A 113 34.99 0.90 42.26
C SER A 113 35.82 -0.38 42.32
N CYS A 114 36.23 -0.92 41.17
CA CYS A 114 37.26 -1.96 41.10
C CYS A 114 38.64 -1.42 41.55
N PHE A 115 38.91 -0.13 41.31
CA PHE A 115 40.19 0.54 41.62
C PHE A 115 40.33 0.99 43.08
N ASN A 116 39.27 1.55 43.67
CA ASN A 116 39.24 1.93 45.08
C ASN A 116 38.02 1.29 45.77
N LYS A 117 38.22 0.15 46.43
CA LYS A 117 37.13 -0.59 47.08
C LYS A 117 36.44 0.18 48.21
N ASN A 118 37.06 1.24 48.74
CA ASN A 118 36.46 2.12 49.75
C ASN A 118 35.50 3.15 49.14
N TYR A 119 35.54 3.34 47.83
CA TYR A 119 34.61 4.21 47.12
C TYR A 119 33.32 3.44 46.79
N ILE A 120 32.32 3.61 47.65
CA ILE A 120 31.03 2.92 47.59
C ILE A 120 29.91 3.93 47.44
N PHE A 121 28.97 3.63 46.56
CA PHE A 121 27.82 4.46 46.24
C PHE A 121 26.56 3.59 46.23
N HIS A 122 25.42 4.25 46.34
CA HIS A 122 24.10 3.63 46.37
C HIS A 122 23.21 4.45 45.45
N ASP A 123 22.65 3.82 44.43
CA ASP A 123 21.79 4.53 43.48
C ASP A 123 20.67 3.62 42.96
N ASN A 124 19.63 4.26 42.42
CA ASN A 124 18.49 3.60 41.81
C ASN A 124 18.75 3.39 40.31
N PHE A 125 18.40 2.19 39.82
CA PHE A 125 18.53 1.82 38.42
C PHE A 125 17.19 1.41 37.84
N LEU A 126 16.80 2.04 36.75
CA LEU A 126 15.65 1.64 35.94
C LEU A 126 15.98 0.35 35.18
N ILE A 127 15.12 -0.67 35.26
CA ILE A 127 15.39 -1.97 34.65
C ILE A 127 14.76 -2.02 33.25
N HIS A 128 15.60 -2.17 32.24
CA HIS A 128 15.19 -2.33 30.85
C HIS A 128 15.69 -3.67 30.26
N PRO A 129 14.92 -4.36 29.40
CA PRO A 129 15.31 -5.67 28.87
C PRO A 129 16.66 -5.73 28.14
N SER A 130 17.16 -4.59 27.64
CA SER A 130 18.47 -4.51 26.99
C SER A 130 18.98 -3.08 26.98
N VAL A 131 20.24 -2.88 27.35
CA VAL A 131 20.92 -1.57 27.41
C VAL A 131 21.75 -1.36 26.12
N SER A 132 21.21 -1.83 24.99
CA SER A 132 21.95 -2.32 23.81
C SER A 132 23.13 -1.47 23.31
N HIS A 133 24.35 -1.81 23.72
CA HIS A 133 25.58 -1.47 22.98
C HIS A 133 26.58 -2.64 23.08
N ILE A 134 27.13 -3.08 21.93
CA ILE A 134 28.39 -3.84 21.88
C ILE A 134 29.45 -2.78 21.56
N SER A 135 30.33 -2.48 22.50
CA SER A 135 31.54 -1.72 22.16
C SER A 135 32.40 -2.66 21.31
N ARG A 136 32.70 -2.26 20.07
CA ARG A 136 33.54 -3.05 19.19
C ARG A 136 34.98 -3.03 19.67
N ALA A 137 35.68 -4.14 19.51
CA ALA A 137 37.13 -4.23 19.60
C ALA A 137 37.76 -3.22 18.62
N VAL A 138 38.42 -2.19 19.16
CA VAL A 138 39.24 -1.26 18.37
C VAL A 138 40.68 -1.63 18.63
N ASP A 139 41.51 -1.81 17.59
CA ASP A 139 42.95 -1.98 17.77
C ASP A 139 43.60 -0.59 17.94
N LEU A 140 44.09 -0.31 19.14
CA LEU A 140 44.71 0.97 19.50
C LEU A 140 46.14 1.06 18.96
N ASN A 141 46.69 -0.04 18.40
CA ASN A 141 48.12 -0.19 18.06
C ASN A 141 49.07 0.14 19.23
N LEU A 142 48.62 -0.08 20.47
CA LEU A 142 49.43 0.07 21.69
C LEU A 142 49.93 -1.30 22.14
N SER A 143 51.17 -1.38 22.59
CA SER A 143 51.69 -2.58 23.25
C SER A 143 50.95 -2.84 24.57
N LYS A 144 50.97 -4.08 25.05
CA LYS A 144 50.34 -4.44 26.34
C LYS A 144 50.89 -3.62 27.50
N GLU A 145 52.19 -3.32 27.50
CA GLU A 145 52.85 -2.49 28.51
C GLU A 145 52.40 -1.02 28.46
N GLU A 146 52.11 -0.47 27.28
CA GLU A 146 51.56 0.88 27.15
C GLU A 146 50.11 0.94 27.62
N LEU A 147 49.32 -0.10 27.36
CA LEU A 147 47.94 -0.20 27.83
C LEU A 147 47.86 -0.31 29.36
N ASP A 148 48.74 -1.11 29.97
CA ASP A 148 48.82 -1.28 31.43
C ASP A 148 49.21 0.02 32.14
N LYS A 149 50.03 0.88 31.50
CA LYS A 149 50.36 2.22 32.00
C LYS A 149 49.16 3.18 32.04
N LEU A 150 48.16 2.98 31.17
CA LEU A 150 46.97 3.83 31.10
C LEU A 150 46.00 3.62 32.27
N LYS A 151 46.14 2.51 33.03
CA LYS A 151 45.28 2.16 34.18
C LYS A 151 43.78 2.31 33.85
N LEU A 152 43.37 1.69 32.75
CA LEU A 152 41.99 1.76 32.25
C LEU A 152 41.05 0.98 33.16
N SER A 153 39.86 1.55 33.40
CA SER A 153 38.81 0.92 34.20
C SER A 153 38.23 -0.34 33.55
N ASP A 154 38.15 -0.30 32.23
CA ASP A 154 37.69 -1.41 31.41
C ASP A 154 38.87 -2.05 30.69
N GLU A 155 39.42 -3.09 31.30
CA GLU A 155 40.53 -3.88 30.74
C GLU A 155 40.13 -4.60 29.45
N ASP A 156 38.83 -4.82 29.24
CA ASP A 156 38.25 -5.47 28.05
C ASP A 156 37.75 -4.44 27.02
N ILE A 157 38.17 -3.17 27.09
CA ILE A 157 37.76 -2.12 26.14
C ILE A 157 38.04 -2.52 24.68
N MET A 158 39.03 -3.38 24.50
CA MET A 158 39.53 -3.93 23.23
C MET A 158 38.76 -5.16 22.74
N LYS A 159 37.75 -5.64 23.47
CA LYS A 159 36.96 -6.82 23.12
C LYS A 159 35.50 -6.47 22.88
N ASP A 160 34.87 -7.22 21.98
CA ASP A 160 33.43 -7.16 21.75
C ASP A 160 32.68 -7.65 22.99
N ARG A 161 32.24 -6.72 23.83
CA ARG A 161 31.49 -7.03 25.05
C ARG A 161 30.31 -6.08 25.22
N LYS A 162 29.18 -6.64 25.65
CA LYS A 162 27.95 -5.87 25.87
C LYS A 162 28.11 -4.91 27.05
N VAL A 163 27.46 -3.76 26.95
CA VAL A 163 27.25 -2.84 28.07
C VAL A 163 26.07 -3.35 28.88
N ASP A 164 26.27 -3.43 30.18
CA ASP A 164 25.28 -3.93 31.12
C ASP A 164 24.43 -2.80 31.70
N ILE A 165 25.04 -1.62 31.88
CA ILE A 165 24.46 -0.48 32.59
C ILE A 165 24.82 0.85 31.89
N LEU A 166 23.84 1.75 31.79
CA LEU A 166 24.01 3.15 31.38
C LEU A 166 23.99 4.03 32.62
N ILE A 167 25.01 4.87 32.78
CA ILE A 167 25.04 5.92 33.79
C ILE A 167 24.45 7.19 33.21
N GLY A 168 23.46 7.74 33.91
CA GLY A 168 22.90 9.04 33.59
C GLY A 168 23.72 10.20 34.15
N ALA A 169 23.37 11.42 33.72
CA ALA A 169 24.08 12.67 33.97
C ALA A 169 24.40 12.94 35.44
N LYS A 170 23.53 12.55 36.38
CA LYS A 170 23.73 12.72 37.82
C LYS A 170 24.98 11.98 38.31
N LEU A 171 25.01 10.66 38.12
CA LEU A 171 26.13 9.83 38.57
C LEU A 171 27.36 10.04 37.67
N PHE A 172 27.16 10.40 36.39
CA PHE A 172 28.24 10.82 35.49
C PHE A 172 29.02 12.01 36.08
N ALA A 173 28.32 13.04 36.56
CA ALA A 173 28.94 14.23 37.13
C ALA A 173 29.70 13.96 38.44
N GLU A 174 29.22 13.03 39.26
CA GLU A 174 29.87 12.66 40.53
C GLU A 174 31.17 11.87 40.32
N VAL A 175 31.17 11.01 39.29
CA VAL A 175 32.24 10.06 39.02
C VAL A 175 33.36 10.68 38.16
N LYS A 176 33.03 11.65 37.31
CA LYS A 176 34.00 12.32 36.44
C LYS A 176 34.96 13.19 37.27
N THR A 177 36.25 13.14 36.93
CA THR A 177 37.27 14.00 37.57
C THR A 177 37.77 15.05 36.59
N ALA A 178 38.48 16.07 37.08
CA ALA A 178 39.11 17.09 36.25
C ALA A 178 40.34 16.58 35.45
N ARG A 179 40.71 15.30 35.58
CA ARG A 179 41.88 14.73 34.91
C ARG A 179 41.53 14.35 33.48
N ILE A 180 42.05 15.11 32.53
CA ILE A 180 41.88 14.83 31.10
C ILE A 180 43.27 14.86 30.46
N GLN A 181 43.67 13.76 29.84
CA GLN A 181 44.91 13.66 29.08
C GLN A 181 44.57 13.36 27.62
N ARG A 182 44.92 14.29 26.73
CA ARG A 182 44.69 14.11 25.30
C ARG A 182 45.80 13.23 24.71
N ILE A 183 45.44 12.07 24.17
CA ILE A 183 46.36 11.13 23.53
C ILE A 183 46.57 11.53 22.06
N SER A 184 45.51 11.93 21.37
CA SER A 184 45.57 12.43 19.99
C SER A 184 44.53 13.54 19.76
N ARG A 185 44.49 14.13 18.54
CA ARG A 185 43.49 15.14 18.18
C ARG A 185 42.06 14.70 18.49
N HIS A 186 41.76 13.41 18.32
CA HIS A 186 40.43 12.85 18.48
C HIS A 186 40.32 11.79 19.57
N LEU A 187 41.39 11.48 20.32
CA LEU A 187 41.41 10.47 21.38
C LEU A 187 41.85 11.05 22.73
N VAL A 188 41.06 10.80 23.77
CA VAL A 188 41.26 11.37 25.11
C VAL A 188 41.13 10.28 26.16
N LEU A 189 42.07 10.30 27.11
CA LEU A 189 42.01 9.57 28.37
C LEU A 189 41.37 10.47 29.43
N GLU A 190 40.24 10.07 29.98
CA GLU A 190 39.53 10.79 31.02
C GLU A 190 39.60 10.03 32.35
N GLY A 191 40.08 10.69 33.40
CA GLY A 191 40.11 10.13 34.74
C GLY A 191 38.74 10.12 35.37
N THR A 192 38.36 8.99 35.95
CA THR A 192 37.14 8.85 36.75
C THR A 192 37.47 8.30 38.13
N ARG A 193 36.52 8.39 39.06
CA ARG A 193 36.63 7.73 40.37
C ARG A 193 36.66 6.19 40.27
N PHE A 194 36.36 5.63 39.09
CA PHE A 194 36.45 4.20 38.78
C PHE A 194 37.71 3.78 38.01
N GLY A 195 38.67 4.67 37.84
CA GLY A 195 39.84 4.47 36.97
C GLY A 195 39.76 5.29 35.68
N ASN A 196 40.77 5.19 34.83
CA ASN A 196 40.79 5.98 33.61
C ASN A 196 39.86 5.36 32.55
N THR A 197 39.23 6.21 31.74
CA THR A 197 38.39 5.81 30.60
C THR A 197 38.96 6.37 29.32
N LEU A 198 38.69 5.70 28.21
CA LEU A 198 39.13 6.15 26.89
C LEU A 198 37.91 6.57 26.08
N MET A 199 37.97 7.73 25.45
CA MET A 199 36.89 8.27 24.62
C MET A 199 37.47 8.97 23.40
N GLY A 200 36.86 8.76 22.22
CA GLY A 200 37.29 9.44 21.01
C GLY A 200 37.16 8.63 19.74
N SER A 201 37.93 9.00 18.71
CA SER A 201 38.09 8.23 17.48
C SER A 201 39.55 7.91 17.16
N ILE A 202 39.74 6.83 16.41
CA ILE A 202 41.04 6.39 15.89
C ILE A 202 40.92 6.10 14.41
N ASP A 203 41.86 6.63 13.64
CA ASP A 203 42.00 6.40 12.22
C ASP A 203 42.38 4.94 11.96
N GLY A 204 41.42 4.14 11.47
CA GLY A 204 41.66 2.73 11.20
C GLY A 204 42.32 2.48 9.85
N LYS A 205 43.62 2.14 9.83
CA LYS A 205 44.24 1.48 8.65
C LYS A 205 44.35 -0.04 8.89
N ARG A 206 43.29 -0.80 8.62
CA ARG A 206 43.38 -2.26 8.38
C ARG A 206 42.59 -2.69 7.15
N LYS A 207 43.23 -3.50 6.30
CA LYS A 207 42.59 -4.31 5.25
C LYS A 207 41.92 -5.50 5.93
N PHE A 208 40.61 -5.67 5.76
CA PHE A 208 39.92 -6.88 6.23
C PHE A 208 39.40 -7.71 5.04
N ASN A 209 39.87 -8.96 4.97
CA ASN A 209 39.23 -10.06 4.26
C ASN A 209 38.36 -10.82 5.26
N SER A 210 37.01 -10.76 5.15
CA SER A 210 36.04 -11.83 5.47
C SER A 210 34.59 -11.33 5.64
N ASN A 211 33.65 -12.17 5.19
CA ASN A 211 32.21 -11.95 4.95
C ASN A 211 31.32 -11.83 6.20
N SER A 212 31.50 -10.82 7.06
CA SER A 212 30.41 -10.42 7.97
C SER A 212 30.47 -8.95 8.40
N PHE A 213 29.96 -8.08 7.54
CA PHE A 213 29.64 -6.70 7.92
C PHE A 213 28.26 -6.66 8.56
N ARG A 214 28.17 -6.41 9.88
CA ARG A 214 26.95 -5.87 10.50
C ARG A 214 27.09 -4.36 10.64
N VAL A 215 26.75 -3.64 9.59
CA VAL A 215 26.52 -2.18 9.65
C VAL A 215 25.25 -1.97 10.49
N MET A 216 25.37 -1.25 11.61
CA MET A 216 24.19 -0.82 12.36
C MET A 216 23.61 0.39 11.64
N ALA A 217 22.78 0.13 10.63
CA ALA A 217 22.10 1.19 9.92
C ALA A 217 21.03 1.83 10.83
N ILE A 218 21.00 3.16 10.90
CA ILE A 218 19.77 3.87 11.24
C ILE A 218 18.82 3.59 10.09
N LYS A 219 18.03 2.53 10.19
CA LYS A 219 16.89 2.34 9.31
C LYS A 219 15.76 3.17 9.92
N GLU A 220 15.60 4.38 9.40
CA GLU A 220 14.34 5.08 9.51
C GLU A 220 13.30 4.17 8.87
N ASN A 221 12.54 3.45 9.69
CA ASN A 221 11.44 2.64 9.22
C ASN A 221 10.31 3.61 8.83
N GLU A 222 10.45 4.27 7.68
CA GLU A 222 9.37 5.01 7.05
C GLU A 222 8.33 4.06 6.47
N LEU A 223 8.70 2.82 6.12
CA LEU A 223 7.81 1.83 5.51
C LEU A 223 6.53 1.52 6.31
N PRO A 224 6.56 1.32 7.65
CA PRO A 224 5.34 1.13 8.44
C PRO A 224 4.51 2.41 8.59
N ILE A 225 5.14 3.59 8.54
CA ILE A 225 4.46 4.88 8.67
C ILE A 225 3.78 5.23 7.35
N ILE A 226 4.49 5.09 6.22
CA ILE A 226 3.94 5.22 4.87
C ILE A 226 2.84 4.19 4.67
N GLY A 227 3.05 2.92 5.05
CA GLY A 227 2.02 1.88 4.98
C GLY A 227 0.76 2.25 5.78
N LYS A 228 0.91 2.74 7.01
CA LYS A 228 -0.22 3.20 7.85
C LYS A 228 -0.87 4.49 7.34
N LEU A 229 -0.10 5.43 6.80
CA LEU A 229 -0.62 6.68 6.23
C LEU A 229 -1.36 6.41 4.92
N LEU A 230 -0.84 5.52 4.07
CA LEU A 230 -1.52 5.05 2.87
C LEU A 230 -2.80 4.29 3.23
N GLN A 231 -2.73 3.35 4.18
CA GLN A 231 -3.90 2.65 4.70
C GLN A 231 -4.96 3.63 5.21
N LYS A 232 -4.60 4.59 6.06
CA LYS A 232 -5.52 5.64 6.54
C LYS A 232 -6.05 6.53 5.42
N PHE A 233 -5.23 6.87 4.42
CA PHE A 233 -5.64 7.68 3.27
C PHE A 233 -6.75 6.99 2.45
N PHE A 234 -6.71 5.66 2.35
CA PHE A 234 -7.74 4.89 1.66
C PHE A 234 -8.94 4.53 2.56
N GLU A 235 -8.73 4.25 3.84
CA GLU A 235 -9.80 4.01 4.83
C GLU A 235 -10.70 5.25 5.02
N TYR A 236 -10.11 6.46 5.04
CA TYR A 236 -10.86 7.72 5.18
C TYR A 236 -11.90 7.92 4.07
N LYS A 237 -11.65 7.43 2.85
CA LYS A 237 -12.61 7.51 1.74
C LYS A 237 -13.78 6.52 1.89
N ALA A 238 -13.56 5.37 2.52
CA ALA A 238 -14.58 4.33 2.66
C ALA A 238 -15.63 4.65 3.74
N LEU A 239 -15.22 5.30 4.83
CA LEU A 239 -16.09 5.60 5.99
C LEU A 239 -17.18 6.65 5.71
N GLU A 240 -16.96 7.57 4.77
CA GLU A 240 -18.00 8.55 4.38
C GLU A 240 -19.11 7.91 3.52
N GLU A 241 -18.83 6.79 2.84
CA GLU A 241 -19.77 6.11 1.94
C GLU A 241 -20.76 5.20 2.70
N GLU A 242 -20.43 4.74 3.92
CA GLU A 242 -21.24 3.78 4.70
C GLU A 242 -22.66 4.26 5.06
N LYS A 243 -22.87 5.58 5.20
CA LYS A 243 -24.15 6.14 5.65
C LYS A 243 -25.24 6.21 4.57
N TYR A 244 -24.89 6.07 3.29
CA TYR A 244 -25.82 6.30 2.17
C TYR A 244 -26.10 5.05 1.34
N LEU A 245 -25.74 3.86 1.84
CA LEU A 245 -25.85 2.61 1.10
C LEU A 245 -27.29 2.21 0.65
N PRO A 246 -28.33 2.43 1.47
CA PRO A 246 -29.68 1.97 1.10
C PRO A 246 -30.30 2.72 -0.08
N PHE A 247 -29.97 4.00 -0.25
CA PHE A 247 -30.66 4.88 -1.21
C PHE A 247 -30.41 4.46 -2.66
N ALA A 248 -29.16 4.20 -3.03
CA ALA A 248 -28.83 3.87 -4.42
C ALA A 248 -29.45 2.55 -4.88
N GLU A 249 -29.54 1.55 -3.99
CA GLU A 249 -30.23 0.28 -4.29
C GLU A 249 -31.74 0.46 -4.40
N ALA A 250 -32.37 1.23 -3.50
CA ALA A 250 -33.79 1.55 -3.60
C ALA A 250 -34.10 2.30 -4.91
N HIS A 251 -33.31 3.33 -5.22
CA HIS A 251 -33.43 4.10 -6.46
C HIS A 251 -33.28 3.21 -7.69
N PHE A 252 -32.30 2.30 -7.71
CA PHE A 252 -32.13 1.35 -8.81
C PHE A 252 -33.39 0.50 -9.00
N ARG A 253 -33.91 -0.13 -7.93
CA ARG A 253 -35.10 -0.99 -8.01
C ARG A 253 -36.35 -0.26 -8.51
N GLU A 254 -36.52 1.00 -8.14
CA GLU A 254 -37.67 1.81 -8.54
C GLU A 254 -37.57 2.34 -9.98
N ASN A 255 -36.34 2.52 -10.51
CA ASN A 255 -36.10 3.27 -11.73
C ASN A 255 -35.41 2.49 -12.85
N PHE A 256 -35.04 1.22 -12.64
CA PHE A 256 -34.51 0.38 -13.72
C PHE A 256 -35.64 -0.14 -14.60
N LYS A 257 -35.35 -0.32 -15.90
CA LYS A 257 -36.26 -0.99 -16.82
C LYS A 257 -35.48 -1.98 -17.66
N ARG A 258 -36.03 -3.18 -17.83
CA ARG A 258 -35.55 -4.14 -18.82
C ARG A 258 -36.08 -3.75 -20.19
N LEU A 259 -35.18 -3.57 -21.14
CA LEU A 259 -35.48 -3.42 -22.55
C LEU A 259 -35.33 -4.78 -23.24
N THR A 260 -35.67 -4.87 -24.53
CA THR A 260 -35.61 -6.15 -25.28
C THR A 260 -34.23 -6.81 -25.19
N ASN A 261 -33.16 -6.04 -25.43
CA ASN A 261 -31.78 -6.53 -25.46
C ASN A 261 -30.83 -5.67 -24.59
N SER A 262 -31.35 -4.90 -23.63
CA SER A 262 -30.51 -4.09 -22.73
C SER A 262 -31.27 -3.69 -21.47
N TYR A 263 -30.64 -2.87 -20.64
CA TYR A 263 -31.25 -2.32 -19.43
C TYR A 263 -31.12 -0.80 -19.45
N GLU A 264 -32.21 -0.13 -19.10
CA GLU A 264 -32.25 1.32 -18.86
C GLU A 264 -32.16 1.58 -17.35
N VAL A 265 -31.34 2.56 -16.97
CA VAL A 265 -31.18 3.01 -15.59
C VAL A 265 -31.27 4.53 -15.48
N ARG A 266 -31.45 5.01 -14.24
CA ARG A 266 -31.47 6.43 -13.89
C ARG A 266 -30.30 6.81 -12.99
N LEU A 267 -29.93 8.10 -13.03
CA LEU A 267 -28.87 8.64 -12.19
C LEU A 267 -29.38 8.91 -10.76
N PRO A 268 -28.75 8.36 -9.71
CA PRO A 268 -29.19 8.53 -8.33
C PRO A 268 -28.71 9.87 -7.77
N PHE A 269 -29.45 10.94 -8.06
CA PHE A 269 -29.17 12.28 -7.54
C PHE A 269 -29.36 12.39 -6.02
N LYS A 270 -28.45 13.12 -5.36
CA LYS A 270 -28.56 13.52 -3.95
C LYS A 270 -29.64 14.59 -3.77
N ILE A 271 -30.12 14.73 -2.54
CA ILE A 271 -30.97 15.85 -2.13
C ILE A 271 -30.23 17.17 -2.45
N ASN A 272 -30.92 18.12 -3.09
CA ASN A 272 -30.36 19.40 -3.54
C ASN A 272 -29.23 19.29 -4.59
N ALA A 273 -29.40 18.38 -5.56
CA ALA A 273 -28.55 18.22 -6.74
C ALA A 273 -28.69 19.38 -7.74
N TYR A 274 -28.20 20.56 -7.37
CA TYR A 274 -28.11 21.72 -8.26
C TYR A 274 -26.69 21.90 -8.80
N LEU A 275 -26.54 21.96 -10.13
CA LEU A 275 -25.29 22.21 -10.84
C LEU A 275 -25.30 23.62 -11.42
N GLY A 276 -24.15 24.30 -11.40
CA GLY A 276 -23.94 25.58 -12.05
C GLY A 276 -23.59 25.44 -13.53
N GLU A 277 -23.08 26.51 -14.10
CA GLU A 277 -22.68 26.57 -15.51
C GLU A 277 -21.36 25.81 -15.76
N SER A 278 -21.32 24.98 -16.80
CA SER A 278 -20.13 24.18 -17.17
C SER A 278 -19.79 24.22 -18.67
N ARG A 279 -20.66 24.80 -19.51
CA ARG A 279 -20.53 24.83 -20.97
C ARG A 279 -19.23 25.46 -21.44
N ILE A 280 -18.91 26.65 -20.91
CA ILE A 280 -17.70 27.41 -21.28
C ILE A 280 -16.43 26.60 -20.98
N GLN A 281 -16.40 25.89 -19.85
CA GLN A 281 -15.25 25.11 -19.44
C GLN A 281 -15.05 23.89 -20.34
N ALA A 282 -16.14 23.19 -20.70
CA ALA A 282 -16.11 22.06 -21.63
C ALA A 282 -15.62 22.48 -23.02
N ILE A 283 -16.14 23.59 -23.56
CA ILE A 283 -15.71 24.14 -24.88
C ILE A 283 -14.22 24.48 -24.87
N LYS A 284 -13.76 25.26 -23.87
CA LYS A 284 -12.34 25.65 -23.76
C LYS A 284 -11.42 24.42 -23.69
N ARG A 285 -11.85 23.36 -23.00
CA ARG A 285 -11.06 22.12 -22.87
C ARG A 285 -10.89 21.44 -24.23
N VAL A 286 -11.97 21.26 -24.97
CA VAL A 286 -11.96 20.60 -26.29
C VAL A 286 -11.15 21.42 -27.29
N GLN A 287 -11.36 22.73 -27.36
CA GLN A 287 -10.59 23.61 -28.24
C GLN A 287 -9.09 23.60 -27.89
N SER A 288 -8.73 23.64 -26.61
CA SER A 288 -7.33 23.58 -26.20
C SER A 288 -6.68 22.24 -26.50
N MET A 289 -7.42 21.14 -26.38
CA MET A 289 -6.92 19.81 -26.72
C MET A 289 -6.71 19.71 -28.23
N TYR A 290 -7.70 20.08 -29.02
CA TYR A 290 -7.65 19.97 -30.49
C TYR A 290 -6.49 20.75 -31.11
N LYS A 291 -6.12 21.90 -30.52
CA LYS A 291 -4.93 22.69 -30.93
C LYS A 291 -3.59 22.01 -30.65
N LYS A 292 -3.54 21.03 -29.74
CA LYS A 292 -2.30 20.37 -29.28
C LYS A 292 -2.09 19.00 -29.90
N LEU A 293 -3.11 18.39 -30.47
CA LEU A 293 -3.04 17.06 -31.07
C LEU A 293 -2.45 17.14 -32.47
N THR A 294 -1.68 16.12 -32.85
CA THR A 294 -1.21 15.93 -34.23
C THR A 294 -2.35 15.44 -35.13
N ASP A 295 -2.17 15.51 -36.45
CA ASP A 295 -3.20 15.03 -37.40
C ASP A 295 -3.53 13.54 -37.23
N GLU A 296 -2.52 12.69 -36.99
CA GLU A 296 -2.72 11.27 -36.70
C GLU A 296 -3.54 11.07 -35.41
N GLN A 297 -3.23 11.84 -34.37
CA GLN A 297 -3.94 11.80 -33.09
C GLN A 297 -5.39 12.26 -33.24
N LEU A 298 -5.64 13.31 -34.03
CA LEU A 298 -6.98 13.82 -34.34
C LEU A 298 -7.81 12.81 -35.12
N ASN A 299 -7.23 12.16 -36.13
CA ASN A 299 -7.91 11.12 -36.90
C ASN A 299 -8.36 9.96 -36.01
N GLU A 300 -7.48 9.48 -35.14
CA GLU A 300 -7.81 8.44 -34.15
C GLU A 300 -8.91 8.88 -33.17
N TYR A 301 -8.81 10.10 -32.68
CA TYR A 301 -9.80 10.71 -31.77
C TYR A 301 -11.18 10.84 -32.43
N ASN A 302 -11.24 11.35 -33.66
CA ASN A 302 -12.49 11.52 -34.42
C ASN A 302 -13.10 10.15 -34.78
N ARG A 303 -12.27 9.17 -35.15
CA ARG A 303 -12.74 7.80 -35.46
C ARG A 303 -13.49 7.18 -34.29
N GLN A 304 -13.00 7.31 -33.06
CA GLN A 304 -13.68 6.77 -31.88
C GLN A 304 -15.06 7.42 -31.67
N PHE A 305 -15.20 8.72 -31.90
CA PHE A 305 -16.51 9.38 -31.80
C PHE A 305 -17.46 8.97 -32.92
N GLN A 306 -16.96 8.82 -34.15
CA GLN A 306 -17.77 8.31 -35.28
C GLN A 306 -18.26 6.88 -35.02
N GLU A 307 -17.43 6.03 -34.42
CA GLU A 307 -17.81 4.67 -34.00
C GLU A 307 -18.89 4.71 -32.91
N MET A 308 -18.70 5.52 -31.87
CA MET A 308 -19.72 5.71 -30.81
C MET A 308 -21.05 6.26 -31.36
N GLU A 309 -21.01 7.16 -32.33
CA GLU A 309 -22.21 7.73 -32.97
C GLU A 309 -22.92 6.66 -33.83
N ARG A 310 -22.16 5.85 -34.58
CA ARG A 310 -22.69 4.74 -35.39
C ARG A 310 -23.37 3.66 -34.54
N GLU A 311 -22.80 3.36 -33.38
CA GLU A 311 -23.37 2.39 -32.43
C GLU A 311 -24.53 2.97 -31.62
N GLY A 312 -24.83 4.26 -31.76
CA GLY A 312 -25.89 4.94 -31.01
C GLY A 312 -25.57 5.18 -29.54
N VAL A 313 -24.30 5.02 -29.11
CA VAL A 313 -23.81 5.31 -27.75
C VAL A 313 -23.82 6.82 -27.45
N ILE A 314 -23.63 7.62 -28.50
CA ILE A 314 -23.78 9.07 -28.47
C ILE A 314 -24.69 9.50 -29.62
N ARG A 315 -25.33 10.66 -29.45
CA ARG A 315 -26.10 11.32 -30.49
C ARG A 315 -25.93 12.83 -30.40
N GLU A 316 -26.31 13.54 -31.44
CA GLU A 316 -26.42 15.00 -31.39
C GLU A 316 -27.48 15.40 -30.35
N ALA A 317 -27.14 16.37 -29.51
CA ALA A 317 -28.01 16.79 -28.42
C ALA A 317 -29.27 17.50 -28.98
N PRO A 318 -30.47 17.17 -28.49
CA PRO A 318 -31.69 17.86 -28.87
C PRO A 318 -31.60 19.37 -28.55
N LYS A 319 -31.92 20.22 -29.53
CA LYS A 319 -31.81 21.69 -29.44
C LYS A 319 -32.87 22.31 -28.52
N ASP A 320 -34.00 21.63 -28.38
CA ASP A 320 -35.16 21.99 -27.56
C ASP A 320 -34.93 21.69 -26.05
N ILE A 321 -34.10 20.71 -25.74
CA ILE A 321 -33.76 20.36 -24.36
C ILE A 321 -32.46 21.05 -23.97
N LYS A 322 -32.49 21.89 -22.92
CA LYS A 322 -31.28 22.54 -22.41
C LYS A 322 -30.39 21.55 -21.63
N GLY A 323 -29.11 21.48 -22.00
CA GLY A 323 -28.10 20.74 -21.25
C GLY A 323 -27.93 21.27 -19.82
N LYS A 324 -27.93 20.38 -18.84
CA LYS A 324 -27.78 20.71 -17.42
C LYS A 324 -26.34 20.55 -16.91
N TYR A 325 -25.56 19.69 -17.57
CA TYR A 325 -24.14 19.55 -17.30
C TYR A 325 -23.40 19.11 -18.57
N PHE A 326 -22.37 19.87 -18.91
CA PHE A 326 -21.42 19.58 -19.98
C PHE A 326 -20.15 18.99 -19.39
N VAL A 327 -19.93 17.70 -19.67
CA VAL A 327 -18.79 16.91 -19.26
C VAL A 327 -17.59 17.28 -20.15
N PRO A 328 -16.51 17.85 -19.59
CA PRO A 328 -15.28 18.05 -20.34
C PRO A 328 -14.60 16.69 -20.57
N HIS A 329 -13.84 16.58 -21.66
CA HIS A 329 -13.01 15.40 -21.90
C HIS A 329 -11.66 15.77 -22.48
N PHE A 330 -10.75 14.80 -22.44
CA PHE A 330 -9.44 14.89 -23.06
C PHE A 330 -8.97 13.52 -23.54
N ALA A 331 -8.19 13.51 -24.62
CA ALA A 331 -7.55 12.32 -25.14
C ALA A 331 -6.21 12.06 -24.43
N VAL A 332 -6.02 10.84 -23.96
CA VAL A 332 -4.76 10.36 -23.39
C VAL A 332 -4.14 9.37 -24.36
N TYR A 333 -2.96 9.70 -24.86
CA TYR A 333 -2.20 8.81 -25.72
C TYR A 333 -1.20 8.03 -24.89
N LYS A 334 -1.21 6.70 -25.05
CA LYS A 334 -0.21 5.82 -24.45
C LYS A 334 0.51 5.13 -25.58
N ASN A 335 1.72 5.60 -25.89
CA ASN A 335 2.55 5.02 -26.96
C ASN A 335 2.85 3.53 -26.69
N ASP A 336 2.92 3.13 -25.42
CA ASP A 336 3.14 1.73 -24.99
C ASP A 336 1.84 0.89 -24.93
N SER A 337 0.66 1.49 -25.18
CA SER A 337 -0.64 0.80 -25.10
C SER A 337 -0.98 0.18 -26.43
N LEU A 338 -0.80 -1.12 -26.50
CA LEU A 338 -1.03 -1.96 -27.67
C LEU A 338 -2.49 -1.90 -28.17
N THR A 339 -3.48 -2.04 -27.29
CA THR A 339 -4.91 -2.22 -27.67
C THR A 339 -5.70 -0.93 -27.86
N THR A 340 -5.22 0.21 -27.37
CA THR A 340 -5.86 1.51 -27.59
C THR A 340 -4.82 2.60 -27.45
N LYS A 341 -4.30 3.10 -28.57
CA LYS A 341 -3.30 4.18 -28.59
C LYS A 341 -3.87 5.48 -28.03
N CYS A 342 -5.16 5.74 -28.24
CA CYS A 342 -5.90 6.90 -27.72
C CYS A 342 -7.01 6.45 -26.77
N ARG A 343 -7.05 7.00 -25.54
CA ARG A 343 -8.18 6.81 -24.61
C ARG A 343 -8.82 8.15 -24.31
N ILE A 344 -10.08 8.31 -24.70
CA ILE A 344 -10.87 9.49 -24.35
C ILE A 344 -11.32 9.37 -22.89
N VAL A 345 -10.98 10.37 -22.08
CA VAL A 345 -11.31 10.44 -20.65
C VAL A 345 -12.29 11.58 -20.41
N PHE A 346 -13.46 11.25 -19.88
CA PHE A 346 -14.48 12.20 -19.46
C PHE A 346 -14.31 12.54 -17.97
N ASP A 347 -14.31 13.84 -17.65
CA ASP A 347 -14.09 14.33 -16.29
C ASP A 347 -15.41 14.85 -15.68
N CYS A 348 -16.16 13.93 -15.09
CA CYS A 348 -17.36 14.24 -14.30
C CYS A 348 -17.05 14.84 -12.92
N GLY A 349 -15.77 14.99 -12.58
CA GLY A 349 -15.29 15.62 -11.34
C GLY A 349 -15.08 17.13 -11.47
N MET A 350 -15.14 17.69 -12.68
CA MET A 350 -15.00 19.13 -12.92
C MET A 350 -16.08 19.92 -12.18
N LYS A 351 -15.66 20.92 -11.40
CA LYS A 351 -16.58 21.81 -10.70
C LYS A 351 -17.23 22.81 -11.68
N THR A 352 -18.53 22.96 -11.55
CA THR A 352 -19.30 24.02 -12.24
C THR A 352 -19.10 25.38 -11.55
N SER A 353 -19.71 26.44 -12.09
CA SER A 353 -19.62 27.80 -11.53
C SER A 353 -20.06 27.91 -10.06
N ASN A 354 -20.88 26.98 -9.55
CA ASN A 354 -21.31 26.94 -8.16
C ASN A 354 -20.42 26.08 -7.24
N GLY A 355 -19.29 25.58 -7.74
CA GLY A 355 -18.33 24.76 -6.99
C GLY A 355 -18.70 23.28 -6.85
N LYS A 356 -19.87 22.84 -7.32
CA LYS A 356 -20.28 21.42 -7.36
C LYS A 356 -19.98 20.78 -8.71
N SER A 357 -19.62 19.50 -8.72
CA SER A 357 -19.46 18.67 -9.92
C SER A 357 -20.57 17.63 -10.03
N LEU A 358 -20.68 16.96 -11.19
CA LEU A 358 -21.62 15.84 -11.37
C LEU A 358 -21.36 14.74 -10.33
N ASN A 359 -20.09 14.40 -10.08
CA ASN A 359 -19.73 13.41 -9.05
C ASN A 359 -20.07 13.87 -7.62
N CYS A 360 -20.12 15.18 -7.34
CA CYS A 360 -20.55 15.67 -6.03
C CYS A 360 -22.04 15.45 -5.78
N VAL A 361 -22.88 15.63 -6.83
CA VAL A 361 -24.34 15.62 -6.70
C VAL A 361 -24.98 14.25 -6.90
N LEU A 362 -24.19 13.24 -7.28
CA LEU A 362 -24.65 11.87 -7.44
C LEU A 362 -24.24 10.99 -6.25
N HIS A 363 -25.07 10.01 -5.91
CA HIS A 363 -24.71 8.93 -4.98
C HIS A 363 -23.84 7.91 -5.69
N ALA A 364 -22.65 7.60 -5.15
CA ALA A 364 -21.79 6.54 -5.71
C ALA A 364 -22.44 5.17 -5.71
N GLY A 365 -23.34 4.94 -4.74
CA GLY A 365 -23.91 3.63 -4.47
C GLY A 365 -22.90 2.71 -3.81
N ASN A 366 -23.33 1.48 -3.56
CA ASN A 366 -22.59 0.55 -2.71
C ASN A 366 -21.51 -0.10 -3.54
N ASN A 367 -20.33 -0.34 -2.95
CA ASN A 367 -19.39 -1.23 -3.61
C ASN A 367 -19.89 -2.68 -3.50
N ILE A 368 -20.63 -3.12 -4.51
CA ILE A 368 -21.18 -4.48 -4.62
C ILE A 368 -20.25 -5.41 -5.42
N ASN A 369 -19.07 -4.94 -5.81
CA ASN A 369 -18.08 -5.77 -6.47
C ASN A 369 -17.57 -6.85 -5.52
N ASN A 370 -17.20 -7.99 -6.09
CA ASN A 370 -16.47 -8.98 -5.33
C ASN A 370 -15.10 -8.46 -4.92
N SER A 371 -14.58 -8.97 -3.80
CA SER A 371 -13.22 -8.67 -3.41
C SER A 371 -12.25 -9.14 -4.50
N ILE A 372 -11.33 -8.27 -4.92
CA ILE A 372 -10.25 -8.61 -5.87
C ILE A 372 -9.50 -9.87 -5.37
N ALA A 373 -9.21 -9.91 -4.06
CA ALA A 373 -8.60 -11.07 -3.42
C ALA A 373 -9.42 -12.34 -3.58
N GLY A 374 -10.73 -12.26 -3.30
CA GLY A 374 -11.63 -13.39 -3.46
C GLY A 374 -11.67 -13.90 -4.89
N ASN A 375 -11.68 -13.00 -5.88
CA ASN A 375 -11.66 -13.38 -7.29
C ASN A 375 -10.34 -14.04 -7.70
N ILE A 376 -9.18 -13.52 -7.23
CA ILE A 376 -7.88 -14.14 -7.49
C ILE A 376 -7.81 -15.55 -6.87
N VAL A 377 -8.28 -15.72 -5.63
CA VAL A 377 -8.34 -17.04 -4.99
C VAL A 377 -9.25 -17.98 -5.79
N ARG A 378 -10.46 -17.55 -6.17
CA ARG A 378 -11.37 -18.35 -7.02
C ARG A 378 -10.75 -18.69 -8.37
N PHE A 379 -9.97 -17.80 -8.96
CA PHE A 379 -9.25 -18.06 -10.21
C PHE A 379 -8.17 -19.13 -10.06
N ARG A 380 -7.58 -19.30 -8.87
CA ARG A 380 -6.54 -20.31 -8.62
C ARG A 380 -7.00 -21.54 -7.83
N LEU A 381 -8.25 -21.58 -7.40
CA LEU A 381 -8.76 -22.63 -6.52
C LEU A 381 -8.89 -24.01 -7.19
N LYS A 382 -9.15 -24.05 -8.50
CA LYS A 382 -9.43 -25.28 -9.25
C LYS A 382 -8.53 -25.42 -10.48
N ARG A 383 -8.62 -26.56 -11.16
CA ARG A 383 -7.68 -27.00 -12.21
C ARG A 383 -7.74 -26.19 -13.50
N HIS A 384 -8.92 -25.77 -13.93
CA HIS A 384 -9.12 -25.13 -15.23
C HIS A 384 -9.49 -23.66 -15.04
N CYS A 385 -8.54 -22.76 -15.31
CA CYS A 385 -8.72 -21.32 -15.21
C CYS A 385 -9.46 -20.78 -16.43
N LEU A 386 -10.32 -19.79 -16.21
CA LEU A 386 -11.07 -19.10 -17.26
C LEU A 386 -11.16 -17.60 -16.93
N SER A 387 -10.97 -16.77 -17.96
CA SER A 387 -11.06 -15.32 -17.85
C SER A 387 -11.61 -14.69 -19.14
N ALA A 388 -12.28 -13.55 -18.98
CA ALA A 388 -12.78 -12.72 -20.07
C ALA A 388 -13.07 -11.29 -19.55
N ASP A 389 -13.21 -10.34 -20.47
CA ASP A 389 -13.57 -8.96 -20.16
C ASP A 389 -14.90 -8.61 -20.84
N ILE A 390 -15.80 -7.89 -20.16
CA ILE A 390 -16.96 -7.27 -20.81
C ILE A 390 -16.49 -6.06 -21.61
N ALA A 391 -16.69 -6.11 -22.93
CA ALA A 391 -16.41 -5.01 -23.82
C ALA A 391 -17.28 -3.81 -23.47
N ARG A 392 -16.65 -2.67 -23.14
CA ARG A 392 -17.31 -1.37 -22.96
C ARG A 392 -18.54 -1.41 -22.04
N MET A 393 -18.48 -2.19 -20.96
CA MET A 393 -19.59 -2.50 -20.03
C MET A 393 -20.53 -1.31 -19.73
N PHE A 394 -19.99 -0.15 -19.36
CA PHE A 394 -20.80 1.05 -19.06
C PHE A 394 -21.60 1.54 -20.27
N LEU A 395 -20.96 1.57 -21.44
CA LEU A 395 -21.56 2.07 -22.67
C LEU A 395 -22.60 1.11 -23.27
N SER A 396 -22.72 -0.12 -22.75
CA SER A 396 -23.78 -1.06 -23.12
C SER A 396 -25.08 -0.86 -22.33
N ILE A 397 -25.08 -0.02 -21.30
CA ILE A 397 -26.23 0.19 -20.41
C ILE A 397 -26.89 1.52 -20.72
N VAL A 398 -28.17 1.48 -21.09
CA VAL A 398 -28.92 2.64 -21.54
C VAL A 398 -29.18 3.59 -20.36
N LEU A 399 -28.99 4.88 -20.61
CA LEU A 399 -29.38 5.94 -19.69
C LEU A 399 -30.75 6.49 -20.10
N ALA A 400 -31.63 6.60 -19.11
CA ALA A 400 -32.96 7.17 -19.30
C ALA A 400 -32.88 8.58 -19.91
N GLU A 401 -33.77 8.86 -20.85
CA GLU A 401 -33.72 10.07 -21.67
C GLU A 401 -33.71 11.37 -20.84
N GLN A 402 -34.42 11.38 -19.71
CA GLN A 402 -34.51 12.55 -18.82
C GLN A 402 -33.16 12.91 -18.18
N ASP A 403 -32.26 11.94 -18.02
CA ASP A 403 -30.98 12.10 -17.34
C ASP A 403 -29.82 12.36 -18.33
N ARG A 404 -30.03 12.17 -19.65
CA ARG A 404 -29.00 12.39 -20.70
C ARG A 404 -28.51 13.84 -20.76
N CYS A 405 -29.35 14.79 -20.40
CA CYS A 405 -29.00 16.22 -20.32
C CYS A 405 -27.87 16.53 -19.29
N TYR A 406 -27.51 15.58 -18.42
CA TYR A 406 -26.38 15.69 -17.49
C TYR A 406 -25.09 15.04 -18.01
N GLN A 407 -25.13 14.37 -19.17
CA GLN A 407 -23.99 13.73 -19.83
C GLN A 407 -23.77 14.31 -21.24
N ARG A 408 -23.89 15.63 -21.38
CA ARG A 408 -23.59 16.33 -22.64
C ARG A 408 -22.12 16.67 -22.75
N PHE A 409 -21.60 16.81 -23.96
CA PHE A 409 -20.22 17.19 -24.20
C PHE A 409 -20.09 17.83 -25.59
N PHE A 410 -18.91 18.36 -25.91
CA PHE A 410 -18.67 19.00 -27.20
C PHE A 410 -17.59 18.27 -27.98
N ILE A 411 -17.81 18.02 -29.27
CA ILE A 411 -16.75 17.58 -30.20
C ILE A 411 -16.55 18.66 -31.25
N MET A 412 -15.43 18.60 -31.98
CA MET A 412 -15.25 19.41 -33.17
C MET A 412 -15.39 18.50 -34.41
N ASN A 413 -16.10 18.99 -35.42
CA ASN A 413 -16.17 18.31 -36.72
C ASN A 413 -14.92 18.61 -37.57
N ASP A 414 -14.84 18.01 -38.76
CA ASP A 414 -13.72 18.18 -39.68
C ASP A 414 -13.54 19.64 -40.14
N LYS A 415 -14.61 20.45 -40.07
CA LYS A 415 -14.61 21.90 -40.35
C LYS A 415 -14.21 22.74 -39.14
N LYS A 416 -13.82 22.13 -38.02
CA LYS A 416 -13.48 22.77 -36.73
C LYS A 416 -14.65 23.52 -36.08
N GLU A 417 -15.88 23.11 -36.39
CA GLU A 417 -17.10 23.63 -35.76
C GLU A 417 -17.49 22.75 -34.56
N LEU A 418 -18.02 23.37 -33.51
CA LEU A 418 -18.46 22.67 -32.31
C LEU A 418 -19.80 21.97 -32.53
N ARG A 419 -19.85 20.67 -32.25
CA ARG A 419 -21.09 19.89 -32.13
C ARG A 419 -21.36 19.57 -30.67
N GLU A 420 -22.59 19.79 -30.24
CA GLU A 420 -23.08 19.39 -28.92
C GLU A 420 -23.62 17.95 -29.01
N MET A 421 -23.02 17.05 -28.24
CA MET A 421 -23.36 15.63 -28.22
C MET A 421 -23.87 15.25 -26.83
N GLU A 422 -24.66 14.18 -26.75
CA GLU A 422 -25.06 13.57 -25.48
C GLU A 422 -24.86 12.06 -25.52
N PHE A 423 -24.49 11.48 -24.37
CA PHE A 423 -24.47 10.02 -24.20
C PHE A 423 -25.89 9.48 -24.04
N THR A 424 -26.20 8.41 -24.75
CA THR A 424 -27.44 7.64 -24.58
C THR A 424 -27.30 6.54 -23.52
N THR A 425 -26.07 6.25 -23.08
CA THR A 425 -25.70 5.17 -22.17
C THR A 425 -24.90 5.69 -20.96
N LEU A 426 -24.58 4.83 -20.00
CA LEU A 426 -23.79 5.24 -18.83
C LEU A 426 -22.37 5.65 -19.23
N LEU A 427 -21.96 6.83 -18.76
CA LEU A 427 -20.62 7.36 -19.01
C LEU A 427 -19.61 6.86 -17.97
N PHE A 428 -18.40 6.52 -18.42
CA PHE A 428 -17.27 6.25 -17.52
C PHE A 428 -16.74 7.55 -16.88
N GLY A 429 -16.39 7.49 -15.59
CA GLY A 429 -15.92 8.65 -14.81
C GLY A 429 -17.02 9.32 -13.97
N ASN A 430 -18.29 8.99 -14.23
CA ASN A 430 -19.41 9.27 -13.35
C ASN A 430 -19.33 8.34 -12.11
N THR A 431 -19.47 8.94 -10.92
CA THR A 431 -19.33 8.26 -9.63
C THR A 431 -20.36 7.13 -9.40
N SER A 432 -21.55 7.20 -10.00
CA SER A 432 -22.60 6.18 -9.86
C SER A 432 -22.49 5.04 -10.87
N SER A 433 -21.82 5.28 -12.01
CA SER A 433 -21.76 4.31 -13.12
C SER A 433 -21.21 2.94 -12.69
N PRO A 434 -20.14 2.83 -11.85
CA PRO A 434 -19.67 1.55 -11.33
C PRO A 434 -20.77 0.74 -10.64
N PHE A 435 -21.48 1.35 -9.69
CA PHE A 435 -22.57 0.69 -8.97
C PHE A 435 -23.69 0.25 -9.91
N LEU A 436 -24.19 1.18 -10.75
CA LEU A 436 -25.30 0.91 -11.66
C LEU A 436 -24.95 -0.23 -12.63
N ALA A 437 -23.75 -0.21 -13.21
CA ALA A 437 -23.33 -1.25 -14.13
C ALA A 437 -23.19 -2.61 -13.47
N CYS A 438 -22.59 -2.66 -12.29
CA CYS A 438 -22.48 -3.91 -11.53
C CYS A 438 -23.86 -4.42 -11.10
N ARG A 439 -24.81 -3.54 -10.76
CA ARG A 439 -26.17 -3.97 -10.41
C ARG A 439 -26.94 -4.50 -11.59
N VAL A 440 -26.82 -3.89 -12.77
CA VAL A 440 -27.39 -4.43 -14.01
C VAL A 440 -26.80 -5.81 -14.29
N LEU A 441 -25.49 -5.99 -14.15
CA LEU A 441 -24.85 -7.29 -14.32
C LEU A 441 -25.45 -8.34 -13.36
N LYS A 442 -25.57 -8.01 -12.07
CA LYS A 442 -26.22 -8.91 -11.10
C LYS A 442 -27.70 -9.16 -11.43
N GLN A 443 -28.40 -8.16 -11.96
CA GLN A 443 -29.80 -8.29 -12.38
C GLN A 443 -29.93 -9.27 -13.54
N ILE A 444 -29.03 -9.21 -14.53
CA ILE A 444 -28.98 -10.18 -15.64
C ILE A 444 -28.84 -11.61 -15.12
N GLY A 445 -27.96 -11.81 -14.13
CA GLY A 445 -27.80 -13.12 -13.50
C GLY A 445 -29.08 -13.64 -12.85
N LEU A 446 -29.90 -12.77 -12.24
CA LEU A 446 -31.20 -13.14 -11.66
C LEU A 446 -32.23 -13.43 -12.75
N ASP A 447 -32.33 -12.54 -13.74
CA ASP A 447 -33.30 -12.58 -14.83
C ASP A 447 -33.17 -13.81 -15.73
N TYR A 448 -31.97 -14.38 -15.83
CA TYR A 448 -31.69 -15.57 -16.64
C TYR A 448 -31.22 -16.77 -15.80
N GLN A 449 -31.43 -16.75 -14.48
CA GLN A 449 -30.91 -17.79 -13.59
C GLN A 449 -31.40 -19.20 -13.95
N GLU A 450 -32.65 -19.33 -14.36
CA GLU A 450 -33.25 -20.61 -14.73
C GLU A 450 -32.71 -21.13 -16.07
N GLU A 451 -32.46 -20.25 -17.04
CA GLU A 451 -31.96 -20.61 -18.37
C GLU A 451 -30.44 -20.90 -18.36
N PHE A 452 -29.67 -20.13 -17.58
CA PHE A 452 -28.21 -20.20 -17.54
C PHE A 452 -27.67 -20.27 -16.10
N PRO A 453 -27.93 -21.39 -15.38
CA PRO A 453 -27.62 -21.48 -13.95
C PRO A 453 -26.13 -21.37 -13.61
N LEU A 454 -25.23 -21.86 -14.47
CA LEU A 454 -23.78 -21.75 -14.23
C LEU A 454 -23.31 -20.30 -14.40
N ALA A 455 -23.79 -19.65 -15.46
CA ALA A 455 -23.46 -18.25 -15.73
C ALA A 455 -24.00 -17.30 -14.65
N ALA A 456 -25.24 -17.52 -14.20
CA ALA A 456 -25.86 -16.76 -13.13
C ALA A 456 -25.07 -16.84 -11.82
N LYS A 457 -24.62 -18.05 -11.43
CA LYS A 457 -23.74 -18.24 -10.27
C LYS A 457 -22.44 -17.45 -10.41
N HIS A 458 -21.80 -17.52 -11.57
CA HIS A 458 -20.55 -16.81 -11.81
C HIS A 458 -20.69 -15.29 -11.89
N ILE A 459 -21.84 -14.77 -12.35
CA ILE A 459 -22.15 -13.34 -12.28
C ILE A 459 -22.10 -12.83 -10.83
N GLN A 460 -22.57 -13.62 -9.87
CA GLN A 460 -22.58 -13.20 -8.47
C GLN A 460 -21.17 -13.19 -7.86
N ASP A 461 -20.34 -14.19 -8.18
CA ASP A 461 -19.12 -14.48 -7.39
C ASP A 461 -17.79 -14.20 -8.11
N SER A 462 -17.79 -14.08 -9.44
CA SER A 462 -16.56 -14.17 -10.26
C SER A 462 -16.25 -12.92 -11.09
N PHE A 463 -17.11 -11.89 -11.03
CA PHE A 463 -16.85 -10.60 -11.68
C PHE A 463 -16.24 -9.58 -10.72
N PHE A 464 -15.32 -8.78 -11.24
CA PHE A 464 -14.89 -7.51 -10.66
C PHE A 464 -15.13 -6.42 -11.71
N ILE A 465 -16.19 -5.63 -11.54
CA ILE A 465 -16.69 -4.71 -12.56
C ILE A 465 -16.94 -5.47 -13.87
N GLY A 466 -16.11 -5.25 -14.90
CA GLY A 466 -16.24 -5.90 -16.21
C GLY A 466 -15.33 -7.12 -16.37
N ASP A 467 -14.42 -7.37 -15.44
CA ASP A 467 -13.43 -8.44 -15.56
C ASP A 467 -13.97 -9.72 -14.91
N PHE A 468 -14.09 -10.78 -15.71
CA PHE A 468 -14.51 -12.10 -15.26
C PHE A 468 -13.28 -12.99 -15.06
N ILE A 469 -13.13 -13.57 -13.87
CA ILE A 469 -12.14 -14.61 -13.61
C ILE A 469 -12.68 -15.72 -12.71
N THR A 470 -12.40 -16.96 -13.07
CA THR A 470 -12.79 -18.12 -12.28
C THR A 470 -11.91 -19.34 -12.57
N SER A 471 -12.13 -20.42 -11.83
CA SER A 471 -11.65 -21.74 -12.18
C SER A 471 -12.73 -22.81 -12.00
N CYS A 472 -12.60 -23.92 -12.73
CA CYS A 472 -13.49 -25.08 -12.76
C CYS A 472 -12.71 -26.39 -12.53
N PHE A 473 -13.39 -27.47 -12.14
CA PHE A 473 -12.73 -28.76 -11.87
C PHE A 473 -12.47 -29.56 -13.15
N SER A 474 -13.32 -29.43 -14.17
CA SER A 474 -13.17 -30.10 -15.46
C SER A 474 -13.23 -29.12 -16.65
N ILE A 475 -12.79 -29.58 -17.81
CA ILE A 475 -12.82 -28.82 -19.06
C ILE A 475 -14.27 -28.59 -19.49
N GLU A 476 -15.13 -29.59 -19.29
CA GLU A 476 -16.55 -29.55 -19.66
C GLU A 476 -17.31 -28.49 -18.85
N GLU A 477 -17.11 -28.45 -17.52
CA GLU A 477 -17.71 -27.42 -16.65
C GLU A 477 -17.24 -26.01 -17.07
N ALA A 478 -15.95 -25.85 -17.34
CA ALA A 478 -15.36 -24.58 -17.76
C ALA A 478 -15.92 -24.11 -19.11
N ASN A 479 -16.03 -25.02 -20.08
CA ASN A 479 -16.56 -24.75 -21.40
C ASN A 479 -18.05 -24.37 -21.35
N GLN A 480 -18.85 -25.14 -20.62
CA GLN A 480 -20.27 -24.83 -20.41
C GLN A 480 -20.45 -23.46 -19.74
N THR A 481 -19.64 -23.16 -18.74
CA THR A 481 -19.62 -21.84 -18.08
C THR A 481 -19.36 -20.72 -19.09
N ALA A 482 -18.35 -20.89 -19.95
CA ALA A 482 -17.99 -19.89 -20.95
C ALA A 482 -19.12 -19.67 -21.97
N ILE A 483 -19.72 -20.75 -22.49
CA ILE A 483 -20.82 -20.69 -23.47
C ILE A 483 -22.07 -20.07 -22.85
N GLN A 484 -22.46 -20.47 -21.64
CA GLN A 484 -23.61 -19.89 -20.95
C GLN A 484 -23.40 -18.39 -20.68
N LEU A 485 -22.21 -17.99 -20.19
CA LEU A 485 -21.90 -16.59 -19.92
C LEU A 485 -21.95 -15.74 -21.19
N ARG A 486 -21.30 -16.19 -22.27
CA ARG A 486 -21.30 -15.50 -23.56
C ARG A 486 -22.73 -15.31 -24.08
N THR A 487 -23.55 -16.36 -24.02
CA THR A 487 -24.92 -16.34 -24.54
C THR A 487 -25.83 -15.43 -23.70
N MET A 488 -25.79 -15.59 -22.38
CA MET A 488 -26.61 -14.80 -21.44
C MET A 488 -26.32 -13.30 -21.52
N LEU A 489 -25.04 -12.92 -21.58
CA LEU A 489 -24.65 -11.51 -21.70
C LEU A 489 -24.98 -10.94 -23.07
N ALA A 490 -24.79 -11.71 -24.15
CA ALA A 490 -25.14 -11.27 -25.50
C ALA A 490 -26.64 -10.97 -25.66
N LYS A 491 -27.51 -11.77 -25.02
CA LYS A 491 -28.96 -11.49 -24.94
C LYS A 491 -29.28 -10.16 -24.25
N SER A 492 -28.36 -9.63 -23.46
CA SER A 492 -28.50 -8.38 -22.70
C SER A 492 -27.65 -7.24 -23.29
N GLY A 493 -27.14 -7.39 -24.52
CA GLY A 493 -26.34 -6.36 -25.20
C GLY A 493 -24.92 -6.18 -24.65
N LEU A 494 -24.45 -7.14 -23.84
CA LEU A 494 -23.12 -7.16 -23.25
C LEU A 494 -22.29 -8.26 -23.93
N TYR A 495 -21.13 -7.89 -24.46
CA TYR A 495 -20.28 -8.82 -25.21
C TYR A 495 -18.98 -9.08 -24.45
N LEU A 496 -18.66 -10.36 -24.24
CA LEU A 496 -17.38 -10.77 -23.67
C LEU A 496 -16.32 -10.82 -24.76
N ARG A 497 -15.10 -10.40 -24.41
CA ARG A 497 -13.91 -10.42 -25.27
C ARG A 497 -12.70 -10.87 -24.46
N LYS A 498 -11.58 -11.06 -25.15
CA LYS A 498 -10.30 -11.47 -24.53
C LYS A 498 -10.44 -12.74 -23.72
N TRP A 499 -11.17 -13.71 -24.26
CA TRP A 499 -11.26 -15.03 -23.64
C TRP A 499 -9.88 -15.64 -23.51
N SER A 500 -9.56 -16.12 -22.30
CA SER A 500 -8.31 -16.80 -22.00
C SER A 500 -8.58 -17.90 -20.98
N ALA A 501 -7.97 -19.07 -21.20
CA ALA A 501 -8.13 -20.24 -20.36
C ALA A 501 -6.79 -20.96 -20.18
N SER A 502 -6.69 -21.85 -19.18
CA SER A 502 -5.49 -22.68 -19.02
C SER A 502 -5.34 -23.73 -20.12
N ASP A 503 -6.45 -24.23 -20.69
CA ASP A 503 -6.49 -25.20 -21.79
C ASP A 503 -7.42 -24.69 -22.92
N ASP A 504 -7.00 -24.79 -24.18
CA ASP A 504 -7.75 -24.31 -25.35
C ASP A 504 -9.07 -25.07 -25.52
N LYS A 505 -9.12 -26.31 -25.05
CA LYS A 505 -10.34 -27.12 -25.08
C LYS A 505 -11.47 -26.46 -24.29
N VAL A 506 -11.16 -25.64 -23.29
CA VAL A 506 -12.15 -24.85 -22.53
C VAL A 506 -12.84 -23.82 -23.41
N LEU A 507 -12.14 -23.26 -24.41
CA LEU A 507 -12.66 -22.23 -25.30
C LEU A 507 -13.32 -22.79 -26.57
N LYS A 508 -13.50 -24.12 -26.65
CA LYS A 508 -14.16 -24.76 -27.79
C LYS A 508 -15.57 -24.18 -28.00
N GLY A 509 -15.86 -23.70 -29.20
CA GLY A 509 -17.16 -23.08 -29.53
C GLY A 509 -17.22 -21.57 -29.28
N ILE A 510 -16.16 -20.96 -28.76
CA ILE A 510 -16.00 -19.50 -28.71
C ILE A 510 -15.25 -19.07 -29.98
N PRO A 511 -15.75 -18.05 -30.72
CA PRO A 511 -15.07 -17.55 -31.92
C PRO A 511 -13.64 -17.13 -31.61
N LYS A 512 -12.69 -17.49 -32.48
CA LYS A 512 -11.25 -17.23 -32.25
C LYS A 512 -10.95 -15.75 -32.17
N GLU A 513 -11.74 -14.90 -32.81
CA GLU A 513 -11.63 -13.45 -32.82
C GLU A 513 -11.89 -12.85 -31.42
N GLU A 514 -12.64 -13.56 -30.57
CA GLU A 514 -12.89 -13.15 -29.19
C GLU A 514 -11.79 -13.62 -28.22
N TRP A 515 -10.86 -14.46 -28.66
CA TRP A 515 -9.76 -14.96 -27.83
C TRP A 515 -8.73 -13.86 -27.60
N LEU A 516 -8.14 -13.84 -26.41
CA LEU A 516 -7.10 -12.87 -26.06
C LEU A 516 -5.93 -12.95 -27.04
N GLU A 517 -5.50 -14.14 -27.42
CA GLU A 517 -4.34 -14.34 -28.29
C GLU A 517 -4.54 -13.72 -29.67
N SER A 518 -5.72 -13.88 -30.26
CA SER A 518 -6.05 -13.32 -31.57
C SER A 518 -6.08 -11.79 -31.52
N ILE A 519 -6.71 -11.23 -30.47
CA ILE A 519 -6.73 -9.80 -30.22
C ILE A 519 -5.31 -9.26 -29.97
N GLU A 520 -4.46 -10.03 -29.31
CA GLU A 520 -3.07 -9.65 -29.10
C GLU A 520 -2.22 -9.78 -30.37
N ARG A 521 -2.43 -10.80 -31.22
CA ARG A 521 -1.71 -11.00 -32.49
C ARG A 521 -2.06 -9.94 -33.53
N GLU A 522 -3.35 -9.58 -33.66
CA GLU A 522 -3.79 -8.45 -34.49
C GLU A 522 -3.08 -7.14 -34.12
N VAL A 523 -2.64 -7.05 -32.86
CA VAL A 523 -2.06 -5.84 -32.28
C VAL A 523 -0.53 -5.88 -32.18
N LYS A 524 0.09 -7.06 -31.96
CA LYS A 524 1.53 -7.24 -31.67
C LYS A 524 2.35 -7.78 -32.84
N GLY A 525 1.74 -8.36 -33.88
CA GLY A 525 2.45 -9.23 -34.81
C GLY A 525 2.86 -10.56 -34.16
N GLU A 526 3.49 -11.47 -34.91
CA GLU A 526 3.72 -12.88 -34.51
C GLU A 526 4.78 -13.11 -33.40
N ASP A 527 5.49 -12.06 -32.95
CA ASP A 527 6.74 -12.20 -32.18
C ASP A 527 6.61 -12.43 -30.66
N SER A 528 5.50 -12.97 -30.15
CA SER A 528 5.40 -13.32 -28.72
C SER A 528 4.90 -14.74 -28.49
N ASN A 529 5.82 -15.65 -28.17
CA ASN A 529 5.52 -17.04 -27.82
C ASN A 529 4.90 -17.20 -26.41
N GLU A 530 5.19 -16.31 -25.46
CA GLU A 530 4.71 -16.46 -24.08
C GLU A 530 3.36 -15.74 -23.86
N LEU A 531 2.29 -16.51 -23.70
CA LEU A 531 0.92 -16.02 -23.46
C LEU A 531 0.77 -15.49 -22.03
N ILE A 532 1.16 -14.22 -21.84
CA ILE A 532 1.04 -13.52 -20.56
C ILE A 532 -0.21 -12.64 -20.55
N THR A 533 -1.24 -13.07 -19.83
CA THR A 533 -2.51 -12.33 -19.68
C THR A 533 -2.44 -11.37 -18.49
N SER A 534 -3.03 -10.17 -18.60
CA SER A 534 -3.23 -9.32 -17.42
C SER A 534 -4.53 -9.68 -16.72
N ILE A 535 -4.48 -9.97 -15.42
CA ILE A 535 -5.63 -10.37 -14.60
C ILE A 535 -5.69 -9.48 -13.36
N LEU A 536 -6.73 -8.64 -13.25
CA LEU A 536 -6.98 -7.76 -12.09
C LEU A 536 -5.73 -6.99 -11.58
N GLY A 537 -4.87 -6.53 -12.50
CA GLY A 537 -3.65 -5.78 -12.18
C GLY A 537 -2.38 -6.65 -12.00
N MET A 538 -2.51 -7.96 -12.10
CA MET A 538 -1.41 -8.93 -12.13
C MET A 538 -1.16 -9.43 -13.56
N LYS A 539 -0.09 -10.20 -13.74
CA LYS A 539 0.17 -10.99 -14.94
C LYS A 539 -0.03 -12.47 -14.65
N TYR A 540 -0.53 -13.23 -15.60
CA TYR A 540 -0.67 -14.67 -15.53
C TYR A 540 0.04 -15.30 -16.72
N SER A 541 1.03 -16.15 -16.44
CA SER A 541 1.66 -16.99 -17.45
C SER A 541 0.89 -18.30 -17.51
N ARG A 542 0.27 -18.55 -18.66
CA ARG A 542 -0.46 -19.78 -18.93
C ARG A 542 0.46 -21.00 -18.95
N GLU A 543 1.61 -20.89 -19.61
CA GLU A 543 2.58 -21.99 -19.76
C GLU A 543 3.15 -22.44 -18.41
N LYS A 544 3.51 -21.48 -17.56
CA LYS A 544 4.10 -21.74 -16.23
C LYS A 544 3.04 -21.93 -15.15
N ASP A 545 1.77 -21.77 -15.51
CA ASP A 545 0.62 -21.67 -14.60
C ASP A 545 0.92 -20.81 -13.35
N CYS A 546 1.50 -19.62 -13.55
CA CYS A 546 1.95 -18.78 -12.43
C CYS A 546 1.45 -17.33 -12.55
N LEU A 547 1.14 -16.77 -11.38
CA LEU A 547 0.83 -15.35 -11.23
C LEU A 547 2.13 -14.57 -11.04
N MET A 548 2.27 -13.47 -11.76
CA MET A 548 3.50 -12.67 -11.88
C MET A 548 3.21 -11.19 -11.63
N PHE A 549 4.24 -10.49 -11.15
CA PHE A 549 4.25 -9.05 -11.00
C PHE A 549 5.29 -8.44 -11.92
N LYS A 550 4.93 -7.36 -12.62
CA LYS A 550 5.91 -6.52 -13.31
C LYS A 550 6.22 -5.31 -12.44
N VAL A 551 7.32 -5.37 -11.70
CA VAL A 551 7.90 -4.19 -11.06
C VAL A 551 8.65 -3.42 -12.14
N LYS A 552 8.27 -2.15 -12.38
CA LYS A 552 9.10 -1.28 -13.21
C LYS A 552 10.32 -0.89 -12.38
N ASP A 553 11.51 -1.01 -12.95
CA ASP A 553 12.71 -0.46 -12.34
C ASP A 553 12.53 1.05 -12.15
N ILE A 554 12.53 1.47 -10.89
CA ILE A 554 12.44 2.89 -10.54
C ILE A 554 13.85 3.43 -10.71
N GLN A 555 14.13 3.98 -11.89
CA GLN A 555 15.36 4.73 -12.12
C GLN A 555 15.38 5.93 -11.15
N PRO A 556 16.50 6.21 -10.46
CA PRO A 556 16.62 7.36 -9.58
C PRO A 556 16.49 8.64 -10.42
N MET A 557 15.30 9.24 -10.45
CA MET A 557 15.05 10.51 -11.11
C MET A 557 15.36 11.65 -10.13
N THR A 558 16.08 12.67 -10.62
CA THR A 558 16.44 13.87 -9.84
C THR A 558 15.25 14.76 -9.50
N THR A 559 14.11 14.62 -10.19
CA THR A 559 12.86 15.32 -9.89
C THR A 559 11.64 14.43 -10.18
N LEU A 560 10.78 14.27 -9.18
CA LEU A 560 9.53 13.51 -9.28
C LEU A 560 8.32 14.46 -9.16
N THR A 561 7.42 14.43 -10.13
CA THR A 561 6.13 15.12 -10.02
C THR A 561 5.17 14.33 -9.11
N LYS A 562 4.24 15.01 -8.44
CA LYS A 562 3.19 14.37 -7.62
C LYS A 562 2.45 13.25 -8.36
N ARG A 563 2.22 13.41 -9.67
CA ARG A 563 1.57 12.40 -10.52
C ARG A 563 2.46 11.16 -10.74
N GLN A 564 3.76 11.36 -10.97
CA GLN A 564 4.73 10.26 -11.10
C GLN A 564 4.86 9.50 -9.78
N THR A 565 5.02 10.20 -8.66
CA THR A 565 5.07 9.58 -7.32
C THR A 565 3.81 8.77 -7.05
N THR A 566 2.62 9.33 -7.30
CA THR A 566 1.35 8.61 -7.11
C THR A 566 1.25 7.38 -8.02
N SER A 567 1.71 7.47 -9.27
CA SER A 567 1.73 6.34 -10.21
C SER A 567 2.69 5.23 -9.78
N ILE A 568 3.86 5.58 -9.24
CA ILE A 568 4.85 4.64 -8.72
C ILE A 568 4.28 3.95 -7.47
N CYS A 569 3.76 4.72 -6.51
CA CYS A 569 3.13 4.18 -5.31
C CYS A 569 1.94 3.26 -5.63
N ALA A 570 1.10 3.63 -6.60
CA ALA A 570 0.00 2.78 -7.05
C ALA A 570 0.52 1.47 -7.66
N GLY A 571 1.57 1.52 -8.50
CA GLY A 571 2.20 0.32 -9.07
C GLY A 571 2.78 -0.60 -8.00
N ILE A 572 3.45 -0.06 -6.99
CA ILE A 572 4.00 -0.84 -5.86
C ILE A 572 2.86 -1.42 -5.00
N MET A 573 1.78 -0.67 -4.74
CA MET A 573 0.64 -1.18 -3.96
C MET A 573 -0.17 -2.24 -4.70
N THR A 574 -0.31 -2.17 -6.03
CA THR A 574 -0.87 -3.28 -6.81
C THR A 574 -0.07 -4.56 -6.58
N VAL A 575 1.26 -4.44 -6.49
CA VAL A 575 2.15 -5.57 -6.12
C VAL A 575 2.00 -5.95 -4.65
N GLN A 576 1.84 -4.99 -3.73
CA GLN A 576 1.82 -5.25 -2.28
C GLN A 576 0.50 -5.84 -1.78
N VAL A 577 -0.65 -5.32 -2.23
CA VAL A 577 -1.97 -5.90 -1.96
C VAL A 577 -2.04 -7.30 -2.55
N SER A 578 -1.56 -7.50 -3.78
CA SER A 578 -1.59 -8.80 -4.43
C SER A 578 -0.57 -9.80 -3.89
N SER A 579 0.57 -9.36 -3.34
CA SER A 579 1.58 -10.23 -2.71
C SER A 579 1.22 -10.61 -1.27
N GLN A 580 0.49 -9.76 -0.53
CA GLN A 580 -0.13 -10.16 0.74
C GLN A 580 -1.24 -11.20 0.57
N LEU A 581 -1.71 -11.41 -0.66
CA LEU A 581 -2.74 -12.38 -1.03
C LEU A 581 -2.16 -13.68 -1.62
N ALA A 582 -0.86 -13.72 -1.90
CA ALA A 582 -0.15 -14.87 -2.46
C ALA A 582 0.49 -15.77 -1.38
N PHE A 583 0.30 -15.43 -0.09
CA PHE A 583 0.67 -16.21 1.10
C PHE A 583 -0.57 -16.35 1.98
#